data_AF-A0A944C8P7-F1
#
_entry.id   AF-A0A944C8P7-F1
#
_cell.length_a   1.000
_cell.length_b   1.000
_cell.length_c   1.000
_cell.angle_alpha   90.00
_cell.angle_beta   90.00
_cell.angle_gamma   90.00
#
_symmetry.space_group_name_H-M   'P 1'
#
loop_
_entity.id
_entity.type
_entity.pdbx_description
1 polymer ?
#
loop_
_entity_poly.entity_id
_entity_poly.type
_entity_poly.pdbx_seq_one_letter_code
_entity_poly.pdbx_strand_id
1 'polypeptide(L)' 'DKPRDKFRCKAKTRYRQVEQPCTVYPENDKVKVVFDEKIRAVTPGQHIVFYEDDIVVGGGVIM' A
#
# COMPACT_ATOMS: atom_id res chain seq x y z
N ASP A 1 14.76 -6.43 1.56
CA ASP A 1 15.02 -6.06 0.15
C ASP A 1 13.84 -5.32 -0.45
N LYS A 2 14.09 -4.47 -1.45
CA LYS A 2 13.03 -3.79 -2.20
C LYS A 2 12.52 -4.71 -3.32
N PRO A 3 11.20 -4.84 -3.51
CA PRO A 3 10.64 -5.61 -4.61
C PRO A 3 11.03 -4.99 -5.96
N ARG A 4 11.31 -5.84 -6.95
CA ARG A 4 11.66 -5.42 -8.32
C ARG A 4 10.48 -5.53 -9.28
N ASP A 5 9.62 -6.52 -9.07
CA ASP A 5 8.43 -6.77 -9.87
C ASP A 5 7.17 -6.22 -9.20
N LYS A 6 6.15 -5.93 -10.02
CA LYS A 6 4.83 -5.59 -9.49
C LYS A 6 4.23 -6.78 -8.75
N PHE A 7 3.50 -6.52 -7.68
CA PHE A 7 2.87 -7.58 -6.88
C PHE A 7 1.50 -7.13 -6.38
N ARG A 8 0.68 -8.11 -6.01
CA ARG A 8 -0.67 -7.91 -5.47
C ARG A 8 -0.64 -8.12 -3.96
N CYS A 9 -1.31 -7.25 -3.21
CA CYS A 9 -1.43 -7.36 -1.76
C CYS A 9 -2.69 -6.61 -1.28
N LYS A 10 -2.95 -6.64 0.03
CA LYS A 10 -3.93 -5.75 0.65
C LYS A 10 -3.21 -4.59 1.32
N ALA A 11 -3.83 -3.42 1.38
CA ALA A 11 -3.26 -2.28 2.09
C ALA A 11 -4.33 -1.43 2.78
N LYS A 12 -3.94 -0.73 3.84
CA LYS A 12 -4.77 0.32 4.46
C LYS A 12 -3.97 1.60 4.63
N THR A 13 -4.63 2.73 4.40
CA THR A 13 -4.05 4.08 4.54
C THR A 13 -4.45 4.74 5.87
N ARG A 14 -5.34 4.10 6.64
CA ARG A 14 -5.76 4.54 7.98
C ARG A 14 -5.89 3.36 8.92
N TYR A 15 -5.55 3.59 10.20
CA TYR A 15 -5.51 2.53 11.21
C TYR A 15 -6.81 1.72 11.34
N ARG A 16 -7.96 2.41 11.36
CA ARG A 16 -9.29 1.81 11.53
C ARG A 16 -9.94 1.33 10.23
N GLN A 17 -9.27 1.47 9.09
CA GLN A 17 -9.78 1.01 7.81
C GLN A 17 -9.50 -0.49 7.65
N VAL A 18 -10.46 -1.23 7.10
CA VAL A 18 -10.22 -2.59 6.59
C VAL A 18 -9.31 -2.51 5.38
N GLU A 19 -8.25 -3.32 5.35
CA GLU A 19 -7.33 -3.40 4.24
C GLU A 19 -8.04 -3.76 2.93
N GLN A 20 -7.64 -3.10 1.85
CA GLN A 20 -8.26 -3.19 0.54
C GLN A 20 -7.27 -3.78 -0.47
N PRO A 21 -7.72 -4.60 -1.43
CA PRO A 21 -6.85 -5.15 -2.46
C PRO A 21 -6.26 -4.04 -3.33
N CYS A 22 -4.97 -4.18 -3.64
CA CYS A 22 -4.22 -3.24 -4.47
C CYS A 22 -3.08 -3.93 -5.22
N THR A 23 -2.59 -3.25 -6.25
CA THR A 23 -1.36 -3.60 -6.95
C THR A 23 -0.28 -2.57 -6.65
N VAL A 24 0.89 -3.05 -6.25
CA VAL A 24 2.08 -2.24 -5.97
C VAL A 24 3.03 -2.33 -7.17
N TYR A 25 3.45 -1.17 -7.66
CA TYR A 25 4.42 -1.00 -8.74
C TYR A 25 5.68 -0.36 -8.15
N PRO A 26 6.77 -1.12 -7.99
CA PRO A 26 8.06 -0.56 -7.55
C PRO A 26 8.61 0.46 -8.55
N GLU A 27 9.05 1.61 -8.05
CA GLU A 27 9.62 2.71 -8.85
C GLU A 27 10.85 3.29 -8.13
N ASN A 28 12.04 2.74 -8.36
CA ASN A 28 13.29 3.13 -7.72
C ASN A 28 13.17 3.17 -6.17
N ASP A 29 13.15 4.37 -5.59
CA ASP A 29 13.02 4.61 -4.14
C ASP A 29 11.58 4.81 -3.67
N LYS A 30 10.62 4.72 -4.58
CA LYS A 30 9.20 4.88 -4.32
C LYS A 30 8.44 3.64 -4.77
N VAL A 31 7.17 3.63 -4.42
CA VAL A 31 6.20 2.68 -4.94
C VAL A 31 4.96 3.44 -5.36
N LYS A 32 4.40 3.08 -6.51
CA LYS A 32 3.06 3.50 -6.91
C LYS A 32 2.09 2.42 -6.48
N VAL A 33 1.04 2.80 -5.75
CA VAL A 33 -0.01 1.89 -5.28
C VAL A 33 -1.29 2.21 -6.01
N VAL A 34 -1.90 1.21 -6.64
CA VAL A 34 -3.18 1.33 -7.31
C VAL A 34 -4.16 0.39 -6.62
N PHE A 35 -5.14 0.96 -5.92
CA PHE A 35 -6.22 0.19 -5.31
C PHE A 35 -7.22 -0.25 -6.37
N ASP A 36 -7.80 -1.44 -6.19
CA ASP A 36 -8.81 -1.99 -7.09
C ASP A 36 -10.10 -1.14 -7.03
N GLU A 37 -10.37 -0.54 -5.86
CA GLU A 37 -11.48 0.40 -5.64
C GLU A 37 -11.00 1.77 -5.14
N LYS A 38 -11.83 2.80 -5.33
CA LYS A 38 -11.52 4.17 -4.91
C LYS A 38 -11.43 4.27 -3.38
N ILE A 39 -10.26 4.65 -2.89
CA ILE A 39 -10.05 5.00 -1.47
C ILE A 39 -10.37 6.48 -1.23
N ARG A 40 -11.17 6.76 -0.20
CA ARG A 40 -11.52 8.13 0.20
C ARG A 40 -10.45 8.73 1.12
N ALA A 41 -10.27 10.04 1.01
CA ALA A 41 -9.50 10.85 1.96
C ALA A 41 -8.07 10.34 2.22
N VAL A 42 -7.38 9.90 1.16
CA VAL A 42 -5.94 9.66 1.17
C VAL A 42 -5.23 11.00 1.33
N THR A 43 -4.35 11.12 2.32
CA THR A 43 -3.68 12.39 2.65
C THR A 43 -2.16 12.21 2.68
N PRO A 44 -1.38 13.07 2.01
CA PRO A 44 0.07 13.06 2.15
C PRO A 44 0.50 13.17 3.62
N GLY A 45 1.59 12.50 3.96
CA GLY A 45 2.09 12.37 5.33
C GLY A 45 1.42 11.27 6.16
N GLN A 46 0.33 10.66 5.69
CA GLN A 46 -0.22 9.46 6.33
C GLN A 46 0.61 8.22 5.98
N HIS A 47 0.52 7.20 6.84
CA HIS A 47 1.14 5.91 6.59
C HIS A 47 0.22 4.99 5.81
N ILE A 48 0.81 4.25 4.87
CA ILE A 48 0.22 3.06 4.27
C ILE A 48 0.90 1.82 4.84
N VAL A 49 0.11 0.78 5.11
CA VAL A 49 0.60 -0.53 5.57
C VAL A 49 0.12 -1.60 4.59
N PHE A 50 1.03 -2.47 4.17
CA PHE A 50 0.79 -3.56 3.22
C PHE A 50 0.72 -4.91 3.94
N TYR A 51 -0.19 -5.76 3.49
CA TYR A 51 -0.54 -7.03 4.07
C TYR A 51 -0.57 -8.13 3.00
N GLU A 52 0.00 -9.28 3.36
CA GLU A 52 -0.22 -10.56 2.68
C GLU A 52 -0.92 -11.46 3.70
N ASP A 53 -2.20 -11.73 3.46
CA ASP A 53 -3.12 -12.28 4.46
C ASP A 53 -3.07 -11.50 5.77
N ASP A 54 -2.70 -12.15 6.87
CA ASP A 54 -2.63 -11.55 8.21
C ASP A 54 -1.22 -11.00 8.55
N ILE A 55 -0.28 -11.07 7.60
CA ILE A 55 1.13 -10.69 7.82
C ILE A 55 1.39 -9.30 7.27
N VAL A 56 2.04 -8.46 8.08
CA VAL A 56 2.55 -7.16 7.63
C VAL A 56 3.81 -7.40 6.81
N VAL A 57 3.76 -7.06 5.52
CA VAL A 57 4.90 -7.22 4.59
C VAL A 57 5.65 -5.91 4.35
N GLY A 58 5.10 -4.78 4.78
CA GLY A 58 5.79 -3.50 4.73
C GLY A 58 4.88 -2.29 4.96
N GLY A 59 5.45 -1.11 4.78
CA GLY A 59 4.72 0.14 4.87
C GLY A 59 5.54 1.32 4.35
N GLY A 60 4.91 2.48 4.27
CA GLY A 60 5.53 3.70 3.79
C GLY A 60 4.73 4.95 4.15
N VAL A 61 5.27 6.10 3.78
CA VAL A 61 4.59 7.39 3.91
C VAL A 61 4.03 7.78 2.55
N ILE A 62 2.77 8.19 2.52
CA ILE A 62 2.10 8.71 1.33
C ILE A 62 2.69 10.09 1.02
N MET A 63 3.17 10.30 -0.20
CA MET A 63 3.73 11.56 -0.70
C MET A 63 2.77 12.23 -1.67
#